data_AF-A0A497YCT0-F1
#
_entry.id   AF-A0A497YCT0-F1
#
_cell.length_a   1.000
_cell.length_b   1.000
_cell.length_c   1.000
_cell.angle_alpha   90.00
_cell.angle_beta   90.00
_cell.angle_gamma   90.00
#
_symmetry.space_group_name_H-M   'P 1'
#
loop_
_entity.id
_entity.type
_entity.pdbx_description
1 polymer ?
#
loop_
_entity_poly.entity_id
_entity_poly.type
_entity_poly.pdbx_seq_one_letter_code
_entity_poly.pdbx_strand_id
1 'polypeptide(L)'
;MKKIVLLLLAVAGIIDVSCKKSDNNNDGPGEVYGKWKLTEAMSDIGNGTGKYTKVNGEIKYLTLEKSSDKAGNFKGDAFPNLFSFRILDSVKMQVYSNNYQMPLTFYYKVSAKSLELNPPCIEGCGYRFVREQ
;
A
#
# COMPACT_ATOMS: atom_id res chain seq x y z
N MET A 1 29.67 -44.80 -24.17
CA MET A 1 28.63 -44.20 -23.31
C MET A 1 29.18 -43.01 -22.51
N LYS A 2 29.67 -41.96 -23.18
CA LYS A 2 30.15 -40.71 -22.53
C LYS A 2 29.65 -39.43 -23.23
N LYS A 3 28.92 -39.57 -24.35
CA LYS A 3 28.41 -38.45 -25.15
C LYS A 3 26.94 -38.12 -24.88
N ILE A 4 26.22 -38.99 -24.17
CA ILE A 4 24.78 -38.79 -23.87
C ILE A 4 24.58 -37.99 -22.58
N VAL A 5 25.51 -38.07 -21.63
CA VAL A 5 25.45 -37.33 -20.35
C VAL A 5 25.57 -35.80 -20.57
N LEU A 6 26.25 -35.37 -21.64
CA LEU A 6 26.42 -33.95 -21.95
C LEU A 6 25.17 -33.30 -22.56
N LEU A 7 24.19 -34.08 -23.02
CA LEU A 7 22.96 -33.55 -23.62
C LEU A 7 21.88 -33.24 -22.57
N LEU A 8 21.95 -33.88 -21.40
CA LEU A 8 20.98 -33.70 -20.31
C LEU A 8 21.21 -32.43 -19.47
N LEU A 9 22.40 -31.82 -19.55
CA LEU A 9 22.70 -30.56 -18.86
C LEU A 9 22.24 -29.30 -19.62
N ALA A 10 21.85 -29.42 -20.89
CA ALA A 10 21.46 -28.28 -21.73
C ALA A 10 19.98 -27.87 -21.60
N VAL A 11 19.14 -28.70 -20.97
CA VAL A 11 17.66 -28.50 -20.92
C VAL A 11 17.20 -27.86 -19.60
N ALA A 12 18.06 -27.76 -18.59
CA ALA A 12 17.70 -27.21 -17.27
C ALA A 12 17.76 -25.67 -17.16
N GLY A 13 18.04 -24.94 -18.26
CA GLY A 13 18.33 -23.50 -18.23
C GLY A 13 17.23 -22.57 -18.73
N ILE A 14 16.01 -23.04 -18.95
CA ILE A 14 14.94 -22.23 -19.58
C ILE A 14 13.69 -22.20 -18.69
N ILE A 15 13.81 -21.66 -17.48
CA ILE A 15 12.65 -21.30 -16.65
C ILE A 15 12.91 -20.05 -15.80
N ASP A 16 13.47 -18.98 -16.39
CA ASP A 16 13.62 -17.69 -15.69
C ASP A 16 13.03 -16.50 -16.49
N VAL A 17 12.05 -16.77 -17.37
CA VAL A 17 11.30 -15.70 -18.03
C VAL A 17 9.87 -15.66 -17.47
N SER A 18 9.67 -14.82 -16.46
CA SER A 18 8.66 -13.75 -16.47
C SER A 18 8.17 -13.41 -15.07
N CYS A 19 8.95 -12.57 -14.39
CA CYS A 19 8.37 -11.57 -13.50
C CYS A 19 8.82 -10.19 -13.99
N LYS A 20 8.27 -9.75 -15.12
CA LYS A 20 8.22 -8.31 -15.39
C LYS A 20 7.14 -7.72 -14.48
N LYS A 21 7.51 -7.39 -13.25
CA LYS A 21 6.75 -6.39 -12.50
C LYS A 21 7.00 -5.08 -13.25
N SER A 22 6.09 -4.69 -14.13
CA SER A 22 6.07 -3.33 -14.65
C SER A 22 5.69 -2.44 -13.47
N ASP A 23 6.68 -2.01 -12.71
CA ASP A 23 6.50 -0.91 -11.77
C ASP A 23 6.30 0.36 -12.61
N ASN A 24 5.07 0.58 -13.06
CA ASN A 24 4.65 1.78 -13.79
C ASN A 24 4.66 3.05 -12.92
N ASN A 25 5.29 3.03 -11.75
CA ASN A 25 5.49 4.21 -10.92
C ASN A 25 6.94 4.66 -11.05
N ASN A 26 7.23 5.43 -12.11
CA ASN A 26 8.48 6.18 -12.30
C ASN A 26 8.65 7.35 -11.29
N ASP A 27 7.79 7.43 -10.29
CA ASP A 27 7.93 8.35 -9.18
C ASP A 27 8.89 7.68 -8.19
N GLY A 28 10.09 8.23 -8.03
CA GLY A 28 11.18 7.69 -7.20
C GLY A 28 10.78 7.32 -5.75
N PRO A 29 11.73 6.86 -4.91
CA PRO A 29 11.42 6.32 -3.59
C PRO A 29 10.50 7.26 -2.79
N GLY A 30 9.31 6.76 -2.46
CA GLY A 30 8.27 7.53 -1.79
C GLY A 30 8.45 7.58 -0.28
N GLU A 31 8.20 8.73 0.32
CA GLU A 31 8.11 8.88 1.78
C GLU A 31 6.63 8.91 2.20
N VAL A 32 6.22 8.12 3.20
CA VAL A 32 4.82 8.11 3.69
C VAL A 32 4.39 9.43 4.32
N TYR A 33 5.33 10.17 4.89
CA TYR A 33 5.06 11.42 5.57
C TYR A 33 4.68 12.53 4.58
N GLY A 34 3.74 13.38 4.99
CA GLY A 34 3.23 14.47 4.18
C GLY A 34 1.71 14.58 4.22
N LYS A 35 1.19 15.52 3.42
CA LYS A 35 -0.23 15.76 3.24
C LYS A 35 -0.71 15.09 1.95
N TRP A 36 -1.83 14.40 2.05
CA TRP A 36 -2.34 13.48 1.05
C TRP A 36 -3.82 13.76 0.82
N LYS A 37 -4.22 14.00 -0.43
CA LYS A 37 -5.62 14.20 -0.82
C LYS A 37 -6.23 12.87 -1.23
N LEU A 38 -7.36 12.50 -0.62
CA LEU A 38 -8.10 11.28 -0.99
C LEU A 38 -8.71 11.45 -2.38
N THR A 39 -8.46 10.48 -3.27
CA THR A 39 -8.95 10.54 -4.66
C THR A 39 -9.80 9.35 -5.04
N GLU A 40 -9.49 8.15 -4.53
CA GLU A 40 -10.23 6.93 -4.86
C GLU A 40 -10.41 6.06 -3.62
N ALA A 41 -11.52 5.32 -3.59
CA ALA A 41 -11.79 4.31 -2.58
C ALA A 41 -12.26 3.02 -3.26
N MET A 42 -12.04 1.90 -2.60
CA MET A 42 -12.46 0.58 -3.06
C MET A 42 -13.06 -0.19 -1.89
N SER A 43 -14.15 -0.87 -2.16
CA SER A 43 -14.77 -1.89 -1.31
C SER A 43 -15.26 -3.03 -2.20
N ASP A 44 -14.89 -4.25 -1.86
CA ASP A 44 -15.37 -5.50 -2.46
C ASP A 44 -16.47 -6.09 -1.57
N ILE A 45 -17.43 -6.81 -2.15
CA ILE A 45 -18.50 -7.53 -1.44
C ILE A 45 -18.20 -9.03 -1.31
N GLY A 46 -16.91 -9.40 -1.43
CA GLY A 46 -16.44 -10.78 -1.38
C GLY A 46 -16.55 -11.55 -2.70
N ASN A 47 -16.83 -10.88 -3.82
CA ASN A 47 -16.91 -11.52 -5.14
C ASN A 47 -15.64 -11.31 -6.00
N GLY A 48 -14.66 -10.55 -5.51
CA GLY A 48 -13.38 -10.32 -6.18
C GLY A 48 -13.47 -9.33 -7.34
N THR A 49 -14.55 -8.56 -7.45
CA THR A 49 -14.77 -7.57 -8.52
C THR A 49 -14.65 -6.12 -8.06
N GLY A 50 -14.20 -5.90 -6.82
CA GLY A 50 -13.96 -4.59 -6.24
C GLY A 50 -13.05 -3.74 -7.13
N LYS A 51 -13.46 -2.49 -7.38
CA LYS A 51 -12.71 -1.53 -8.19
C LYS A 51 -12.57 -0.24 -7.43
N TYR A 52 -11.43 0.42 -7.62
CA TYR A 52 -11.26 1.79 -7.18
C TYR A 52 -12.20 2.69 -7.97
N THR A 53 -12.99 3.48 -7.24
CA THR A 53 -13.87 4.50 -7.79
C THR A 53 -13.47 5.86 -7.22
N LYS A 54 -13.61 6.91 -8.04
CA LYS A 54 -13.33 8.27 -7.60
C LYS A 54 -14.26 8.66 -6.47
N VAL A 55 -13.68 9.23 -5.41
CA VAL A 55 -14.46 9.80 -4.31
C VAL A 55 -15.14 11.08 -4.80
N ASN A 56 -16.46 11.16 -4.59
CA ASN A 56 -17.27 12.34 -4.90
C ASN A 56 -17.67 13.05 -3.60
N GLY A 57 -17.86 14.37 -3.67
CA GLY A 57 -18.25 15.21 -2.53
C GLY A 57 -17.13 16.08 -1.99
N GLU A 58 -17.16 16.36 -0.70
CA GLU A 58 -16.14 17.17 -0.02
C GLU A 58 -14.75 16.53 -0.12
N ILE A 59 -13.75 17.36 -0.37
CA ILE A 59 -12.37 16.88 -0.50
C ILE A 59 -11.84 16.54 0.89
N LYS A 60 -11.42 15.28 1.05
CA LYS A 60 -10.81 14.79 2.29
C LYS A 60 -9.30 14.68 2.18
N TYR A 61 -8.63 14.93 3.30
CA TYR A 61 -7.19 14.92 3.45
C TYR A 61 -6.74 13.99 4.57
N LEU A 62 -5.53 13.50 4.40
CA LEU A 62 -4.76 12.74 5.37
C LEU A 62 -3.39 13.41 5.51
N THR A 63 -2.98 13.72 6.73
CA THR A 63 -1.61 14.14 7.03
C THR A 63 -0.94 13.08 7.89
N LEU A 64 0.20 12.57 7.41
CA LEU A 64 1.07 11.65 8.14
C LEU A 64 2.31 12.40 8.60
N GLU A 65 2.44 12.65 9.90
CA GLU A 65 3.55 13.41 10.46
C GLU A 65 4.58 12.49 11.12
N LYS A 66 5.86 12.86 11.02
CA LYS A 66 6.93 12.25 11.83
C LYS A 66 6.75 12.65 13.29
N SER A 67 7.10 11.73 14.18
CA SER A 67 7.24 11.99 15.61
C SER A 67 8.61 11.52 16.08
N SER A 68 9.10 12.09 17.17
CA SER A 68 10.39 11.77 17.78
C SER A 68 10.42 10.39 18.45
N ASP A 69 9.27 9.83 18.80
CA ASP A 69 9.11 8.55 19.52
C ASP A 69 8.95 7.32 18.59
N LYS A 70 9.28 7.47 17.30
CA LYS A 70 9.09 6.48 16.22
C LYS A 70 7.63 6.18 15.85
N ALA A 71 6.65 6.77 16.54
CA ALA A 71 5.23 6.63 16.24
C ALA A 71 4.69 7.90 15.56
N GLY A 72 4.46 7.85 14.25
CA GLY A 72 3.91 9.00 13.52
C GLY A 72 2.47 9.34 13.92
N ASN A 73 2.01 10.54 13.57
CA ASN A 73 0.65 11.00 13.84
C ASN A 73 -0.23 10.90 12.60
N PHE A 74 -1.46 10.42 12.79
CA PHE A 74 -2.54 10.50 11.80
C PHE A 74 -3.35 11.77 12.07
N LYS A 75 -3.54 12.61 11.05
CA LYS A 75 -4.41 13.80 11.09
C LYS A 75 -5.24 13.92 9.82
N GLY A 76 -6.32 14.69 9.89
CA GLY A 76 -7.21 14.95 8.76
C GLY A 76 -8.56 14.25 8.88
N ASP A 77 -9.41 14.50 7.89
CA ASP A 77 -10.82 14.09 7.84
C ASP A 77 -11.06 12.85 6.97
N ALA A 78 -10.04 12.36 6.25
CA ALA A 78 -10.10 11.08 5.56
C ALA A 78 -10.25 9.91 6.53
N PHE A 79 -9.64 10.00 7.72
CA PHE A 79 -9.69 8.99 8.78
C PHE A 79 -9.81 9.63 10.18
N PRO A 80 -10.98 10.14 10.56
CA PRO A 80 -11.13 10.96 11.78
C PRO A 80 -10.87 10.20 13.08
N ASN A 81 -10.94 8.87 13.06
CA ASN A 81 -10.80 8.02 14.25
C ASN A 81 -9.39 7.42 14.39
N LEU A 82 -8.46 7.71 13.48
CA LEU A 82 -7.07 7.26 13.54
C LEU A 82 -6.21 8.39 14.11
N PHE A 83 -5.31 8.07 15.04
CA PHE A 83 -4.51 9.11 15.72
C PHE A 83 -3.00 8.89 15.62
N SER A 84 -2.53 7.65 15.50
CA SER A 84 -1.09 7.36 15.42
C SER A 84 -0.80 6.14 14.55
N PHE A 85 0.44 6.01 14.09
CA PHE A 85 0.92 4.84 13.36
C PHE A 85 2.40 4.55 13.61
N ARG A 86 2.82 3.32 13.31
CA ARG A 86 4.22 2.89 13.30
C ARG A 86 4.48 2.12 12.02
N ILE A 87 5.56 2.47 11.32
CA ILE A 87 6.01 1.68 10.17
C ILE A 87 6.67 0.40 10.70
N LEU A 88 6.17 -0.74 10.27
CA LEU A 88 6.69 -2.06 10.69
C LEU A 88 7.75 -2.56 9.71
N ASP A 89 7.48 -2.43 8.41
CA ASP A 89 8.36 -2.81 7.32
C ASP A 89 8.03 -2.00 6.05
N SER A 90 8.52 -2.39 4.88
CA SER A 90 8.32 -1.67 3.62
C SER A 90 6.91 -1.72 3.05
N VAL A 91 6.02 -2.55 3.61
CA VAL A 91 4.65 -2.78 3.10
C VAL A 91 3.58 -2.73 4.19
N LYS A 92 3.94 -2.72 5.48
CA LYS A 92 3.01 -2.73 6.62
C LYS A 92 3.25 -1.58 7.58
N MET A 93 2.15 -1.02 8.06
CA MET A 93 2.13 -0.11 9.20
C MET A 93 1.11 -0.57 10.24
N GLN A 94 1.45 -0.37 11.51
CA GLN A 94 0.55 -0.51 12.61
C GLN A 94 -0.16 0.83 12.83
N VAL A 95 -1.49 0.82 12.95
CA VAL A 95 -2.33 2.00 13.04
C VAL A 95 -3.15 1.93 14.33
N TYR A 96 -3.22 3.05 15.04
CA TYR A 96 -3.95 3.17 16.30
C TYR A 96 -5.19 4.03 16.11
N SER A 97 -6.30 3.61 16.73
CA SER A 97 -7.61 4.22 16.58
C SER A 97 -8.30 4.36 17.92
N ASN A 98 -9.16 5.37 18.04
CA ASN A 98 -10.05 5.53 19.20
C ASN A 98 -11.18 4.49 19.23
N ASN A 99 -11.45 3.82 18.11
CA ASN A 99 -12.59 2.90 17.98
C ASN A 99 -12.23 1.44 18.29
N TYR A 100 -10.94 1.11 18.36
CA TYR A 100 -10.46 -0.26 18.50
C TYR A 100 -9.49 -0.37 19.69
N GLN A 101 -9.65 -1.41 20.50
CA GLN A 101 -8.77 -1.67 21.65
C GLN A 101 -7.38 -2.17 21.23
N MET A 102 -7.30 -2.80 20.06
CA MET A 102 -6.06 -3.35 19.49
C MET A 102 -5.68 -2.57 18.24
N PRO A 103 -4.37 -2.37 17.99
CA PRO A 103 -3.93 -1.69 16.80
C PRO A 103 -4.22 -2.52 15.55
N LEU A 104 -4.55 -1.84 14.46
CA LEU A 104 -4.82 -2.45 13.15
C LEU A 104 -3.54 -2.50 12.33
N THR A 105 -3.37 -3.54 11.52
CA THR A 105 -2.28 -3.59 10.54
C THR A 105 -2.80 -3.18 9.18
N PHE A 106 -2.29 -2.07 8.66
CA PHE A 106 -2.59 -1.60 7.32
C PHE A 106 -1.45 -2.02 6.40
N TYR A 107 -1.79 -2.49 5.21
CA TYR A 107 -0.84 -2.56 4.11
C TYR A 107 -0.76 -1.21 3.41
N TYR A 108 0.40 -0.88 2.87
CA TYR A 108 0.57 0.36 2.13
C TYR A 108 1.52 0.23 0.95
N LYS A 109 1.33 1.13 -0.01
CA LYS A 109 2.26 1.37 -1.12
C LYS A 109 2.42 2.88 -1.27
N VAL A 110 3.67 3.34 -1.38
CA VAL A 110 3.97 4.77 -1.48
C VAL A 110 4.96 5.07 -2.61
N SER A 111 4.76 6.19 -3.29
CA SER A 111 5.70 6.81 -4.22
C SER A 111 5.86 8.30 -3.89
N ALA A 112 6.65 9.03 -4.67
CA ALA A 112 6.73 10.48 -4.54
C ALA A 112 5.38 11.20 -4.75
N LYS A 113 4.40 10.58 -5.43
CA LYS A 113 3.12 11.22 -5.79
C LYS A 113 1.88 10.51 -5.27
N SER A 114 1.96 9.22 -4.93
CA SER A 114 0.79 8.46 -4.50
C SER A 114 1.02 7.72 -3.20
N LEU A 115 -0.07 7.54 -2.47
CA LEU A 115 -0.17 6.70 -1.29
C LEU A 115 -1.39 5.82 -1.44
N GLU A 116 -1.22 4.52 -1.26
CA GLU A 116 -2.29 3.54 -1.15
C GLU A 116 -2.27 2.98 0.26
N LEU A 117 -3.43 2.94 0.92
CA LEU A 117 -3.62 2.34 2.23
C LEU A 117 -4.72 1.28 2.15
N ASN A 118 -4.43 0.07 2.64
CA ASN A 118 -5.37 -1.04 2.71
C ASN A 118 -5.54 -1.46 4.18
N PRO A 119 -6.64 -1.05 4.83
CA PRO A 119 -7.00 -1.55 6.15
C PRO A 119 -7.27 -3.06 6.16
N PRO A 120 -7.28 -3.70 7.34
CA PRO A 120 -7.67 -5.09 7.48
C PRO A 120 -9.19 -5.22 7.37
N CYS A 121 -9.69 -5.36 6.15
CA CYS A 121 -11.11 -5.63 5.90
C CYS A 121 -11.32 -7.12 5.58
N ILE A 122 -12.46 -7.68 6.00
CA ILE A 122 -12.84 -9.08 5.69
C ILE A 122 -12.97 -9.26 4.18
N GLU A 123 -13.58 -8.27 3.53
CA GLU A 123 -13.70 -8.14 2.09
C GLU A 123 -12.74 -7.04 1.63
N GLY A 124 -12.17 -7.15 0.43
CA GLY A 124 -11.13 -6.24 -0.04
C GLY A 124 -11.53 -4.75 0.11
N CYS A 125 -10.62 -3.93 0.66
CA CYS A 125 -10.84 -2.50 0.78
C CYS A 125 -9.54 -1.73 0.55
N GLY A 126 -9.64 -0.47 0.15
CA GLY A 126 -8.46 0.36 -0.05
C GLY A 126 -8.77 1.81 -0.35
N TYR A 127 -7.79 2.66 -0.09
CA TYR A 127 -7.87 4.10 -0.28
C TYR A 127 -6.63 4.56 -1.04
N ARG A 128 -6.84 5.39 -2.06
CA ARG A 128 -5.75 6.00 -2.83
C ARG A 128 -5.77 7.51 -2.67
N PHE A 129 -4.57 8.02 -2.48
CA PHE A 129 -4.31 9.41 -2.28
C PHE A 129 -3.27 9.90 -3.27
N VAL A 130 -3.37 11.18 -3.59
CA VAL A 130 -2.32 11.93 -4.28
C VAL A 130 -1.64 12.88 -3.31
N ARG A 131 -0.34 13.08 -3.46
CA ARG A 131 0.40 14.03 -2.64
C ARG A 131 -0.14 15.43 -2.88
N GLU A 132 -0.45 16.14 -1.81
CA GLU A 132 -0.78 17.55 -1.88
C GLU A 132 0.53 18.35 -1.89
N GLN A 133 0.63 19.28 -2.85
CA GLN A 133 1.80 20.15 -3.02
C GLN A 133 1.81 21.29 -2.01
#